data_AF-A0A536T1I4-F1
#
_entry.id   AF-A0A536T1I4-F1
#
_cell.length_a   1.000
_cell.length_b   1.000
_cell.length_c   1.000
_cell.angle_alpha   90.00
_cell.angle_beta   90.00
_cell.angle_gamma   90.00
#
_symmetry.space_group_name_H-M   'P 1'
#
loop_
_entity.id
_entity.type
_entity.pdbx_description
1 polymer ?
#
loop_
_entity_poly.entity_id
_entity_poly.type
_entity_poly.pdbx_seq_one_letter_code
_entity_poly.pdbx_strand_id
1 'polypeptide(L)'
;RDENKAFDYMKKLRPNVQLYTKSGGGGTLPVGLGQAGAGIFFIVDALDTKAKGYDVTISFPKEGIGTAAEGIALIKGAKNPVPAKKLIDWATSPAMQSQFAKYKINFVPAHPDVALEPSLALVLKDAKLFPIDADYAGANRKRIVERWVAEVLNP
;
A
#
# COMPACT_ATOMS: atom_id res chain seq x y z
N ARG A 1 -13.71 -7.12 -14.13
CA ARG A 1 -13.68 -7.53 -12.71
C ARG A 1 -14.14 -8.99 -12.64
N ASP A 2 -13.20 -9.93 -12.69
CA ASP A 2 -13.46 -11.38 -12.71
C ASP A 2 -12.80 -11.97 -11.46
N GLU A 3 -13.59 -12.18 -10.40
CA GLU A 3 -13.05 -12.67 -9.13
C GLU A 3 -12.54 -14.10 -9.27
N ASN A 4 -13.23 -14.98 -10.01
CA ASN A 4 -12.81 -16.38 -10.13
C ASN A 4 -11.41 -16.50 -10.71
N LYS A 5 -11.11 -15.74 -11.77
CA LYS A 5 -9.74 -15.68 -12.33
C LYS A 5 -8.71 -15.15 -11.32
N ALA A 6 -9.07 -14.16 -10.50
CA ALA A 6 -8.18 -13.62 -9.48
C ALA A 6 -7.87 -14.66 -8.39
N PHE A 7 -8.88 -15.39 -7.91
CA PHE A 7 -8.71 -16.46 -6.94
C PHE A 7 -7.92 -17.64 -7.51
N ASP A 8 -8.16 -18.01 -8.77
CA ASP A 8 -7.37 -19.03 -9.46
C ASP A 8 -5.90 -18.65 -9.60
N TYR A 9 -5.60 -17.39 -9.88
CA TYR A 9 -4.23 -16.88 -9.87
C TYR A 9 -3.60 -16.99 -8.47
N MET A 10 -4.32 -16.54 -7.43
CA MET A 10 -3.80 -16.58 -6.05
C MET A 10 -3.55 -18.02 -5.58
N LYS A 11 -4.40 -18.99 -5.95
CA LYS A 11 -4.17 -20.42 -5.68
C LYS A 11 -2.90 -20.94 -6.36
N LYS A 12 -2.63 -20.52 -7.60
CA LYS A 12 -1.39 -20.89 -8.32
C LYS A 12 -0.15 -20.23 -7.72
N LEU A 13 -0.29 -19.03 -7.15
CA LEU A 13 0.80 -18.30 -6.49
C LEU A 13 1.13 -18.88 -5.10
N ARG A 14 0.10 -19.36 -4.37
CA ARG A 14 0.18 -19.83 -2.98
C ARG A 14 1.36 -20.77 -2.67
N PRO A 15 1.70 -21.78 -3.50
CA PRO A 15 2.84 -22.67 -3.23
C PRO A 15 4.20 -21.96 -3.17
N ASN A 16 4.32 -20.79 -3.81
CA ASN A 16 5.53 -19.97 -3.78
C ASN A 16 5.58 -19.02 -2.57
N VAL A 17 4.51 -18.96 -1.76
CA VAL A 17 4.45 -18.06 -0.60
C VAL A 17 4.88 -18.79 0.66
N GLN A 18 6.10 -18.49 1.11
CA GLN A 18 6.67 -19.02 2.35
C GLN A 18 5.92 -18.54 3.60
N LEU A 19 5.52 -17.27 3.64
CA LEU A 19 4.90 -16.66 4.80
C LEU A 19 3.90 -15.57 4.39
N TYR A 20 2.69 -15.65 4.96
CA TYR A 20 1.77 -14.51 5.01
C TYR A 20 2.00 -13.75 6.30
N THR A 21 2.52 -12.53 6.19
CA THR A 21 2.90 -11.71 7.34
C THR A 21 1.67 -11.03 7.96
N LYS A 22 1.71 -10.76 9.27
CA LYS A 22 0.63 -10.03 9.95
C LYS A 22 0.57 -8.55 9.57
N SER A 23 1.72 -7.93 9.30
CA SER A 23 1.82 -6.55 8.82
C SER A 23 2.12 -6.53 7.31
N GLY A 24 1.67 -5.48 6.62
CA GLY A 24 1.93 -5.29 5.19
C GLY A 24 3.43 -5.20 4.86
N GLY A 25 4.19 -4.43 5.66
CA GLY A 25 5.65 -4.34 5.53
C GLY A 25 6.44 -5.49 6.18
N GLY A 26 5.79 -6.51 6.75
CA GLY A 26 6.47 -7.55 7.53
C GLY A 26 7.47 -8.40 6.75
N GLY A 27 7.37 -8.40 5.41
CA GLY A 27 8.29 -9.12 4.54
C GLY A 27 9.50 -8.31 4.07
N THR A 28 9.60 -7.00 4.33
CA THR A 28 10.68 -6.18 3.76
C THR A 28 12.05 -6.55 4.30
N LEU A 29 12.18 -6.77 5.61
CA LEU A 29 13.43 -7.23 6.22
C LEU A 29 13.82 -8.65 5.79
N PRO A 30 12.92 -9.66 5.81
CA PRO A 30 13.23 -10.97 5.24
C PRO A 30 13.74 -10.92 3.80
N VAL A 31 13.14 -10.08 2.94
CA VAL A 31 13.62 -9.89 1.55
C VAL A 31 14.97 -9.18 1.52
N GLY A 32 15.14 -8.08 2.25
CA GLY A 32 16.40 -7.33 2.30
C GLY A 32 17.59 -8.12 2.89
N LEU A 33 17.30 -9.11 3.74
CA LEU A 33 18.29 -10.04 4.31
C LEU A 33 18.49 -11.31 3.46
N GLY A 34 17.80 -11.44 2.32
CA GLY A 34 17.88 -12.62 1.45
C GLY A 34 17.21 -13.89 2.01
N GLN A 35 16.42 -13.78 3.08
CA GLN A 35 15.65 -14.89 3.65
C GLN A 35 14.42 -15.26 2.81
N ALA A 36 13.96 -14.34 1.96
CA ALA A 36 12.93 -14.55 0.95
C ALA A 36 13.38 -13.89 -0.37
N GLY A 37 13.08 -14.53 -1.51
CA GLY A 37 13.54 -14.02 -2.81
C GLY A 37 12.80 -12.77 -3.31
N ALA A 38 11.55 -12.58 -2.90
CA ALA A 38 10.72 -11.42 -3.27
C ALA A 38 9.56 -11.25 -2.28
N GLY A 39 8.89 -10.09 -2.34
CA GLY A 39 7.67 -9.81 -1.61
C GLY A 39 6.82 -8.74 -2.30
N ILE A 40 5.55 -8.65 -1.89
CA ILE A 40 4.59 -7.68 -2.42
C ILE A 40 4.34 -6.63 -1.34
N PHE A 41 4.67 -5.38 -1.62
CA PHE A 41 4.65 -4.28 -0.64
C PHE A 41 4.06 -3.01 -1.24
N PHE A 42 3.64 -2.08 -0.38
CA PHE A 42 3.49 -0.70 -0.81
C PHE A 42 4.86 -0.08 -1.08
N ILE A 43 4.91 0.84 -2.04
CA ILE A 43 6.15 1.46 -2.48
C ILE A 43 6.88 2.21 -1.36
N VAL A 44 6.14 2.73 -0.38
CA VAL A 44 6.69 3.42 0.81
C VAL A 44 7.65 2.53 1.59
N ASP A 45 7.24 1.29 1.86
CA ASP A 45 8.03 0.31 2.62
C ASP A 45 9.23 -0.19 1.81
N ALA A 46 9.04 -0.41 0.50
CA ALA A 46 10.09 -0.88 -0.38
C ALA A 46 11.20 0.17 -0.57
N LEU A 47 10.82 1.45 -0.74
CA LEU A 47 11.78 2.55 -0.87
C LEU A 47 12.50 2.85 0.45
N ASP A 48 11.81 2.78 1.60
CA ASP A 48 12.46 2.91 2.91
C ASP A 48 13.48 1.79 3.14
N THR A 49 13.14 0.55 2.77
CA THR A 49 14.06 -0.59 2.84
C THR A 49 15.30 -0.36 1.97
N LYS A 50 15.13 0.10 0.73
CA LYS A 50 16.25 0.45 -0.14
C LYS A 50 17.09 1.61 0.43
N ALA A 51 16.44 2.64 0.99
CA ALA A 51 17.11 3.79 1.58
C ALA A 51 17.96 3.41 2.81
N LYS A 52 17.58 2.36 3.54
CA LYS A 52 18.36 1.76 4.64
C LYS A 52 19.59 0.97 4.18
N GLY A 53 19.80 0.82 2.87
CA GLY A 53 20.99 0.18 2.30
C GLY A 53 20.84 -1.30 2.01
N TYR A 54 19.62 -1.86 2.10
CA TYR A 54 19.38 -3.24 1.69
C TYR A 54 19.45 -3.38 0.16
N ASP A 55 20.05 -4.46 -0.31
CA ASP A 55 20.18 -4.77 -1.74
C ASP A 55 18.86 -5.34 -2.27
N VAL A 56 17.93 -4.44 -2.61
CA VAL A 56 16.61 -4.78 -3.13
C VAL A 56 16.33 -4.03 -4.43
N THR A 57 15.72 -4.75 -5.38
CA THR A 57 15.19 -4.17 -6.62
C THR A 57 13.69 -3.93 -6.48
N ILE A 58 13.27 -2.70 -6.77
CA ILE A 58 11.85 -2.33 -6.82
C ILE A 58 11.38 -2.47 -8.26
N SER A 59 10.28 -3.19 -8.47
CA SER A 59 9.69 -3.42 -9.79
C SER A 59 8.16 -3.43 -9.71
N PHE A 60 7.53 -3.26 -10.87
CA PHE A 60 6.06 -3.25 -11.00
C PHE A 60 5.62 -4.36 -11.97
N PRO A 61 4.51 -5.07 -11.67
CA PRO A 61 3.90 -5.99 -12.63
C PRO A 61 3.55 -5.28 -13.96
N LYS A 62 3.81 -5.94 -15.09
CA LYS A 62 3.56 -5.37 -16.43
C LYS A 62 2.07 -5.12 -16.72
N GLU A 63 1.20 -5.84 -16.03
CA GLU A 63 -0.25 -5.74 -16.03
C GLU A 63 -0.74 -4.48 -15.30
N GLY A 64 0.09 -3.93 -14.42
CA GLY A 64 -0.18 -2.72 -13.65
C GLY A 64 -0.38 -2.96 -12.15
N ILE A 65 -0.55 -1.86 -11.43
CA ILE A 65 -0.75 -1.80 -9.98
C ILE A 65 -1.99 -0.98 -9.63
N GLY A 66 -2.56 -1.27 -8.47
CA GLY A 66 -3.58 -0.43 -7.85
C GLY A 66 -2.96 0.66 -6.98
N THR A 67 -3.81 1.54 -6.48
CA THR A 67 -3.44 2.56 -5.48
C THR A 67 -4.31 2.39 -4.22
N ALA A 68 -3.79 2.85 -3.09
CA ALA A 68 -4.54 2.97 -1.85
C ALA A 68 -4.37 4.39 -1.32
N ALA A 69 -5.46 4.99 -0.87
CA ALA A 69 -5.42 6.28 -0.20
C ALA A 69 -5.23 6.06 1.31
N GLU A 70 -4.30 6.79 1.90
CA GLU A 70 -4.21 6.88 3.36
C GLU A 70 -5.35 7.73 3.90
N GLY A 71 -6.17 7.15 4.77
CA GLY A 71 -7.35 7.78 5.33
C GLY A 71 -7.14 8.24 6.77
N ILE A 72 -7.60 9.45 7.09
CA ILE A 72 -7.82 9.91 8.46
C ILE A 72 -9.29 10.19 8.68
N ALA A 73 -9.85 9.77 9.82
CA ALA A 73 -11.27 9.89 10.10
C ALA A 73 -11.56 10.30 11.55
N LEU A 74 -12.60 11.10 11.73
CA LEU A 74 -13.15 11.42 13.05
C LEU A 74 -14.09 10.31 13.51
N ILE A 75 -13.79 9.69 14.64
CA ILE A 75 -14.65 8.66 15.23
C ILE A 75 -15.96 9.28 15.72
N LYS A 76 -17.09 8.63 15.42
CA LYS A 76 -18.42 9.03 15.90
C LYS A 76 -18.44 9.01 17.43
N GLY A 77 -18.85 10.13 18.04
CA GLY A 77 -18.86 10.28 19.51
C GLY A 77 -17.48 10.50 20.13
N ALA A 78 -16.47 10.94 19.36
CA ALA A 78 -15.16 11.28 19.90
C ALA A 78 -15.26 12.27 21.07
N LYS A 79 -14.54 12.00 22.16
CA LYS A 79 -14.51 12.84 23.37
C LYS A 79 -14.03 14.27 23.09
N ASN A 80 -13.15 14.42 22.09
CA ASN A 80 -12.51 15.68 21.75
C ASN A 80 -12.70 15.98 20.24
N PRO A 81 -13.93 16.26 19.76
CA PRO A 81 -14.21 16.37 18.33
C PRO A 81 -13.61 17.62 17.71
N VAL A 82 -13.51 18.72 18.47
CA VAL A 82 -12.95 20.00 18.00
C VAL A 82 -11.45 19.87 17.66
N PRO A 83 -10.56 19.45 18.58
CA PRO A 83 -9.15 19.27 18.24
C PRO A 83 -8.93 18.14 17.22
N ALA A 84 -9.77 17.12 17.19
CA ALA A 84 -9.68 16.06 16.18
C ALA A 84 -9.97 16.59 14.76
N LYS A 85 -10.95 17.49 14.59
CA LYS A 85 -11.17 18.18 13.31
C LYS A 85 -9.96 19.01 12.89
N LYS A 86 -9.38 19.79 13.82
CA LYS A 86 -8.15 20.56 13.55
C LYS A 86 -6.98 19.68 13.10
N LEU A 87 -6.85 18.47 13.68
CA LEU A 87 -5.84 17.51 13.25
C LEU A 87 -6.10 17.01 11.83
N ILE A 88 -7.36 16.72 11.48
CA ILE A 88 -7.73 16.31 10.12
C ILE A 88 -7.41 17.44 9.13
N ASP A 89 -7.85 18.67 9.42
CA ASP A 89 -7.61 19.84 8.57
C ASP A 89 -6.11 20.04 8.30
N TRP A 90 -5.28 19.92 9.36
CA TRP A 90 -3.83 19.99 9.24
C TRP A 90 -3.26 18.80 8.44
N ALA A 91 -3.68 17.57 8.74
CA ALA A 91 -3.21 16.36 8.05
C ALA A 91 -3.54 16.38 6.55
N THR A 92 -4.63 17.04 6.15
CA THR A 92 -4.97 17.19 4.73
C THR A 92 -4.34 18.42 4.08
N SER A 93 -3.66 19.29 4.83
CA SER A 93 -3.14 20.56 4.32
C SER A 93 -1.84 20.42 3.51
N PRO A 94 -1.52 21.42 2.65
CA PRO A 94 -0.21 21.50 2.00
C PRO A 94 0.95 21.51 2.99
N ALA A 95 0.78 22.11 4.16
CA ALA A 95 1.84 22.25 5.17
C ALA A 95 2.29 20.89 5.71
N MET A 96 1.34 19.96 5.94
CA MET A 96 1.66 18.60 6.36
C MET A 96 2.19 17.77 5.20
N GLN A 97 1.50 17.74 4.06
CA GLN A 97 1.92 16.87 2.96
C GLN A 97 3.25 17.30 2.32
N SER A 98 3.63 18.58 2.40
CA SER A 98 4.99 19.03 2.03
C SER A 98 6.10 18.41 2.89
N GLN A 99 5.78 17.89 4.08
CA GLN A 99 6.76 17.18 4.91
C GLN A 99 7.18 15.85 4.28
N PHE A 100 6.36 15.26 3.40
CA PHE A 100 6.70 13.99 2.73
C PHE A 100 8.02 14.10 1.96
N ALA A 101 8.16 15.11 1.11
CA ALA A 101 9.40 15.34 0.37
C ALA A 101 10.58 15.69 1.29
N LYS A 102 10.35 16.54 2.30
CA LYS A 102 11.38 17.00 3.25
C LYS A 102 12.01 15.85 4.03
N TYR A 103 11.18 14.94 4.54
CA TYR A 103 11.63 13.81 5.36
C TYR A 103 11.74 12.50 4.58
N LYS A 104 11.67 12.55 3.24
CA LYS A 104 11.73 11.37 2.36
C LYS A 104 10.72 10.29 2.74
N ILE A 105 9.54 10.73 3.15
CA ILE A 105 8.37 9.88 3.36
C ILE A 105 7.78 9.64 1.98
N ASN A 106 7.96 8.45 1.43
CA ASN A 106 7.73 8.14 0.01
C ASN A 106 6.23 8.04 -0.39
N PHE A 107 5.37 8.87 0.20
CA PHE A 107 3.97 8.99 -0.16
C PHE A 107 3.80 9.94 -1.35
N VAL A 108 2.82 9.61 -2.20
CA VAL A 108 2.29 10.56 -3.18
C VAL A 108 1.34 11.52 -2.45
N PRO A 109 1.57 12.84 -2.50
CA PRO A 109 0.64 13.81 -1.91
C PRO A 109 -0.75 13.69 -2.52
N ALA A 110 -1.78 13.74 -1.68
CA ALA A 110 -3.18 13.77 -2.11
C ALA A 110 -3.68 15.20 -2.36
N HIS A 111 -3.02 16.21 -1.80
CA HIS A 111 -3.37 17.61 -1.98
C HIS A 111 -2.79 18.14 -3.30
N PRO A 112 -3.61 18.74 -4.19
CA PRO A 112 -3.17 19.13 -5.54
C PRO A 112 -2.05 20.18 -5.56
N ASP A 113 -2.01 21.06 -4.55
CA ASP A 113 -0.98 22.10 -4.45
C ASP A 113 0.39 21.59 -3.97
N VAL A 114 0.52 20.31 -3.60
CA VAL A 114 1.79 19.73 -3.16
C VAL A 114 2.38 18.89 -4.28
N ALA A 115 3.50 19.35 -4.82
CA ALA A 115 4.22 18.64 -5.86
C ALA A 115 4.76 17.29 -5.36
N LEU A 116 4.66 16.28 -6.23
CA LEU A 116 5.32 14.99 -6.04
C LEU A 116 6.84 15.17 -6.07
N GLU A 117 7.54 14.47 -5.19
CA GLU A 117 9.01 14.50 -5.15
C GLU A 117 9.60 13.90 -6.45
N PRO A 118 10.58 14.56 -7.11
CA PRO A 118 11.05 14.13 -8.44
C PRO A 118 11.63 12.71 -8.51
N SER A 119 12.33 12.25 -7.47
CA SER A 119 12.87 10.89 -7.41
C SER A 119 11.76 9.86 -7.28
N LEU A 120 10.69 10.15 -6.52
CA LEU A 120 9.51 9.30 -6.46
C LEU A 120 8.76 9.28 -7.81
N ALA A 121 8.63 10.43 -8.47
CA ALA A 121 8.07 10.51 -9.82
C ALA A 121 8.86 9.65 -10.82
N LEU A 122 10.19 9.65 -10.74
CA LEU A 122 11.05 8.82 -11.59
C LEU A 122 10.85 7.32 -11.33
N VAL A 123 10.67 6.91 -10.08
CA VAL A 123 10.38 5.50 -9.75
C VAL A 123 9.02 5.10 -10.32
N LEU A 124 8.01 5.96 -10.23
CA LEU A 124 6.65 5.67 -10.68
C LEU A 124 6.44 5.84 -12.19
N LYS A 125 7.42 6.37 -12.94
CA LYS A 125 7.26 6.74 -14.36
C LYS A 125 6.74 5.61 -15.26
N ASP A 126 7.14 4.36 -14.96
CA ASP A 126 6.80 3.18 -15.74
C ASP A 126 5.64 2.37 -15.12
N ALA A 127 5.10 2.82 -13.98
CA ALA A 127 4.02 2.14 -13.29
C ALA A 127 2.70 2.37 -14.04
N LYS A 128 2.09 1.28 -14.52
CA LYS A 128 0.73 1.32 -15.07
C LYS A 128 -0.26 1.28 -13.91
N LEU A 129 -1.02 2.36 -13.74
CA LEU A 129 -2.05 2.44 -12.71
C LEU A 129 -3.40 2.02 -13.28
N PHE A 130 -4.13 1.17 -12.56
CA PHE A 130 -5.54 0.93 -12.82
C PHE A 130 -6.40 1.45 -11.66
N PRO A 131 -7.62 1.94 -11.93
CA PRO A 131 -8.48 2.51 -10.91
C PRO A 131 -8.95 1.43 -9.92
N ILE A 132 -8.92 1.77 -8.63
CA ILE A 132 -9.51 0.95 -7.56
C ILE A 132 -10.88 1.50 -7.19
N ASP A 133 -11.87 0.61 -7.18
CA ASP A 133 -13.23 0.88 -6.70
C ASP A 133 -13.27 0.61 -5.19
N ALA A 134 -13.02 1.66 -4.41
CA ALA A 134 -12.93 1.59 -2.96
C ALA A 134 -14.28 1.22 -2.31
N ASP A 135 -15.41 1.67 -2.90
CA ASP A 135 -16.75 1.35 -2.40
C ASP A 135 -17.04 -0.15 -2.55
N TYR A 136 -16.74 -0.71 -3.72
CA TYR A 136 -16.86 -2.15 -3.93
C TYR A 136 -15.94 -2.94 -2.99
N ALA A 137 -14.67 -2.53 -2.87
CA ALA A 137 -13.70 -3.19 -2.00
C ALA A 137 -14.17 -3.17 -0.52
N GLY A 138 -14.67 -2.03 -0.06
CA GLY A 138 -15.21 -1.86 1.29
C GLY A 138 -16.45 -2.73 1.53
N ALA A 139 -17.43 -2.64 0.64
CA ALA A 139 -18.69 -3.40 0.75
C ALA A 139 -18.50 -4.92 0.70
N ASN A 140 -17.46 -5.40 -0.01
CA ASN A 140 -17.21 -6.83 -0.20
C ASN A 140 -16.06 -7.38 0.66
N ARG A 141 -15.39 -6.54 1.47
CA ARG A 141 -14.17 -6.91 2.21
C ARG A 141 -14.31 -8.24 2.95
N LYS A 142 -15.38 -8.39 3.74
CA LYS A 142 -15.60 -9.59 4.56
C LYS A 142 -15.69 -10.86 3.69
N ARG A 143 -16.58 -10.85 2.70
CA ARG A 143 -16.79 -11.97 1.76
C ARG A 143 -15.51 -12.36 1.02
N ILE A 144 -14.77 -11.37 0.53
CA ILE A 144 -13.53 -11.61 -0.23
C ILE A 144 -12.45 -12.21 0.66
N VAL A 145 -12.27 -11.68 1.87
CA VAL A 145 -11.28 -12.20 2.83
C VAL A 145 -11.63 -13.61 3.28
N GLU A 146 -12.89 -13.87 3.62
CA GLU A 146 -13.35 -15.21 4.03
C GLU A 146 -13.14 -16.24 2.91
N ARG A 147 -13.50 -15.88 1.67
CA ARG A 147 -13.23 -16.71 0.50
C ARG A 147 -11.74 -16.97 0.32
N TRP A 148 -10.89 -15.98 0.54
CA TRP A 148 -9.44 -16.12 0.37
C TRP A 148 -8.84 -17.04 1.42
N VAL A 149 -9.31 -16.93 2.67
CA VAL A 149 -8.90 -17.85 3.74
C VAL A 149 -9.30 -19.29 3.38
N ALA A 150 -10.51 -19.50 2.89
CA ALA A 150 -11.04 -20.82 2.56
C ALA A 150 -10.41 -21.46 1.31
N GLU A 151 -10.20 -20.68 0.24
CA GLU A 151 -9.78 -21.23 -1.06
C GLU A 151 -8.27 -21.11 -1.33
N VAL A 152 -7.56 -20.21 -0.64
CA VAL A 152 -6.15 -19.90 -0.93
C VAL A 152 -5.24 -20.15 0.28
N LEU A 153 -5.60 -19.66 1.47
CA LEU A 153 -4.68 -19.74 2.62
C LEU A 153 -4.60 -21.17 3.19
N ASN A 154 -5.76 -21.80 3.39
CA ASN A 154 -5.93 -23.08 4.10
C ASN A 154 -6.50 -24.21 3.21
N PRO A 155 -5.94 -24.48 2.02
CA PRO A 155 -6.45 -25.57 1.18
C PRO A 155 -6.24 -26.95 1.83
#